data_AF-A0A6I8QDK9-F1
#
_entry.id   AF-A0A6I8QDK9-F1
#
_cell.length_a   1.000
_cell.length_b   1.000
_cell.length_c   1.000
_cell.angle_alpha   90.00
_cell.angle_beta   90.00
_cell.angle_gamma   90.00
#
_symmetry.space_group_name_H-M   'P 1'
#
loop_
_entity.id
_entity.type
_entity.pdbx_description
1 polymer ?
#
loop_
_entity_poly.entity_id
_entity_poly.type
_entity_poly.pdbx_seq_one_letter_code
_entity_poly.pdbx_strand_id
1 'polypeptide(L)'
;MDGGTPRGQGGRIQQLGIKMHQLDLRVNITEELCNLAGTLGSLLAQGSDGAALCGAEGADNEGREADGIMAPGLADTVLGIRRLIYGQEATDLVLDINTAGNHVSVSGDRKSASYSQTELHYPQSPERFQDEPQALSSRSFPSGRHYWEVEGSESGGWGVGVAYPSIGRRGWQTSIGNNNNSWGLYRWYNNDRYTGRHDSKWTLLPPIVSCRRIGIWLDYEAGRLSFYELSEPIRRLHTFTASFTEPLHAAFWVRGEDAWVRIIREREKGAEVLTLERETDRQIRDSEDLTPGREKLDPETRIKEEAAVSHIIYKREAEREELAGQMEADTVLVINGLMHGQEATDLVLDINTAHNRVSVSMDRKSASYSLTELHYPQSPERFQDFPQALSSRSFPSGRHYWEVEGSESGDWGVGAAYPSIERGGRQSWIGNNNKSWGLYRWRYNRFRVRHDSKWTYMARVPSCRRIRIWLDYEAGRLSFYELSEPIRHLHTFTASFTEPLHALLYVYGAWVRIIS
;
A
#
# COMPACT_ATOMS: atom_id res chain seq x y z
N MET A 1 41.15 40.55 -19.66
CA MET A 1 40.83 39.50 -18.66
C MET A 1 39.36 39.66 -18.36
N ASP A 2 38.53 38.71 -18.75
CA ASP A 2 37.25 38.48 -18.10
C ASP A 2 36.78 37.07 -18.47
N GLY A 3 36.84 36.18 -17.48
CA GLY A 3 36.38 34.81 -17.57
C GLY A 3 34.96 34.72 -17.05
N GLY A 4 34.00 34.47 -17.95
CA GLY A 4 32.62 34.16 -17.61
C GLY A 4 32.44 32.65 -17.41
N THR A 5 32.12 32.23 -16.19
CA THR A 5 31.67 30.86 -15.86
C THR A 5 30.18 30.68 -16.23
N PRO A 6 29.76 29.54 -16.80
CA PRO A 6 28.37 29.33 -17.18
C PRO A 6 27.51 28.83 -16.00
N ARG A 7 26.70 29.72 -15.42
CA ARG A 7 25.54 29.37 -14.58
C ARG A 7 24.41 28.87 -15.48
N GLY A 8 24.34 27.56 -15.72
CA GLY A 8 23.25 26.99 -16.53
C GLY A 8 22.93 25.51 -16.32
N GLN A 9 23.81 24.74 -15.68
CA GLN A 9 23.60 23.29 -15.52
C GLN A 9 23.05 22.87 -14.15
N GLY A 10 23.24 23.68 -13.09
CA GLY A 10 22.78 23.33 -11.73
C GLY A 10 21.25 23.30 -11.56
N GLY A 11 20.53 24.17 -12.26
CA GLY A 11 19.06 24.26 -12.16
C GLY A 11 18.32 23.07 -12.79
N ARG A 12 18.83 22.51 -13.90
CA ARG A 12 18.23 21.33 -14.56
C ARG A 12 18.44 20.04 -13.77
N ILE A 13 19.57 19.91 -13.06
CA ILE A 13 19.87 18.74 -12.22
C ILE A 13 19.02 18.77 -10.94
N GLN A 14 18.78 19.94 -10.33
CA GLN A 14 17.83 20.06 -9.22
C GLN A 14 16.38 19.77 -9.65
N GLN A 15 15.97 20.21 -10.84
CA GLN A 15 14.61 19.98 -11.34
C GLN A 15 14.37 18.52 -11.75
N LEU A 16 15.39 17.82 -12.27
CA LEU A 16 15.37 16.37 -12.51
C LEU A 16 15.44 15.59 -11.19
N GLY A 17 16.20 16.05 -10.20
CA GLY A 17 16.24 15.46 -8.86
C GLY A 17 14.91 15.57 -8.13
N ILE A 18 14.21 16.70 -8.24
CA ILE A 18 12.87 16.90 -7.67
C ILE A 18 11.83 16.04 -8.42
N LYS A 19 11.90 15.93 -9.76
CA LYS A 19 11.03 15.02 -10.52
C LYS A 19 11.31 13.54 -10.22
N MET A 20 12.57 13.17 -10.03
CA MET A 20 12.98 11.80 -9.65
C MET A 20 12.56 11.49 -8.21
N HIS A 21 12.62 12.46 -7.29
CA HIS A 21 12.12 12.35 -5.92
C HIS A 21 10.58 12.29 -5.87
N GLN A 22 9.88 13.03 -6.75
CA GLN A 22 8.42 12.92 -6.94
C GLN A 22 8.00 11.58 -7.58
N LEU A 23 8.85 10.99 -8.45
CA LEU A 23 8.65 9.66 -9.03
C LEU A 23 8.96 8.53 -8.04
N ASP A 24 9.92 8.69 -7.13
CA ASP A 24 10.23 7.71 -6.08
C ASP A 24 9.27 7.79 -4.89
N LEU A 25 8.70 8.97 -4.60
CA LEU A 25 7.59 9.12 -3.64
C LEU A 25 6.40 8.24 -4.04
N ARG A 26 6.13 8.03 -5.34
CA ARG A 26 5.06 7.15 -5.83
C ARG A 26 5.24 5.67 -5.43
N VAL A 27 6.45 5.24 -5.08
CA VAL A 27 6.71 3.82 -4.76
C VAL A 27 6.50 3.48 -3.27
N ASN A 28 6.77 4.40 -2.34
CA ASN A 28 6.54 4.15 -0.90
C ASN A 28 5.15 4.55 -0.42
N ILE A 29 4.49 5.40 -1.20
CA ILE A 29 3.06 5.67 -1.11
C ILE A 29 2.23 4.39 -1.34
N THR A 30 2.79 3.34 -1.97
CA THR A 30 2.04 2.10 -2.18
C THR A 30 1.61 1.45 -0.87
N GLU A 31 2.47 1.16 0.11
CA GLU A 31 2.06 0.45 1.34
C GLU A 31 1.04 1.24 2.19
N GLU A 32 1.20 2.56 2.33
CA GLU A 32 0.25 3.41 3.09
C GLU A 32 -1.08 3.58 2.34
N LEU A 33 -1.04 3.80 1.03
CA LEU A 33 -2.26 3.88 0.24
C LEU A 33 -2.92 2.51 0.01
N CYS A 34 -2.15 1.41 0.06
CA CYS A 34 -2.68 0.05 0.12
C CYS A 34 -3.55 -0.10 1.37
N ASN A 35 -2.97 0.24 2.53
CA ASN A 35 -3.64 0.16 3.83
C ASN A 35 -4.89 1.06 3.87
N LEU A 36 -4.83 2.25 3.27
CA LEU A 36 -5.93 3.18 3.19
C LEU A 36 -7.04 2.70 2.24
N ALA A 37 -6.69 2.12 1.08
CA ALA A 37 -7.64 1.51 0.13
C ALA A 37 -8.31 0.26 0.72
N GLY A 38 -7.57 -0.58 1.46
CA GLY A 38 -8.13 -1.73 2.19
C GLY A 38 -9.09 -1.31 3.32
N THR A 39 -8.76 -0.22 4.03
CA THR A 39 -9.62 0.37 5.06
C THR A 39 -10.92 0.93 4.45
N LEU A 40 -10.84 1.62 3.30
CA LEU A 40 -12.00 2.14 2.57
C LEU A 40 -12.87 1.02 1.98
N GLY A 41 -12.27 -0.04 1.42
CA GLY A 41 -12.98 -1.23 0.95
C GLY A 41 -13.72 -1.97 2.08
N SER A 42 -13.11 -2.04 3.27
CA SER A 42 -13.73 -2.62 4.47
C SER A 42 -14.89 -1.77 5.01
N LEU A 43 -14.77 -0.45 4.99
CA LEU A 43 -15.86 0.49 5.35
C LEU A 43 -17.05 0.39 4.39
N LEU A 44 -16.79 0.25 3.08
CA LEU A 44 -17.82 -0.01 2.06
C LEU A 44 -18.49 -1.38 2.22
N ALA A 45 -17.78 -2.38 2.74
CA ALA A 45 -18.34 -3.70 3.03
C ALA A 45 -19.26 -3.69 4.26
N GLN A 46 -18.89 -2.96 5.32
CA GLN A 46 -19.66 -2.87 6.57
C GLN A 46 -20.98 -2.09 6.43
N GLY A 47 -21.07 -1.13 5.51
CA GLY A 47 -22.30 -0.37 5.24
C GLY A 47 -23.43 -1.17 4.58
N SER A 48 -23.21 -2.45 4.27
CA SER A 48 -24.18 -3.28 3.53
C SER A 48 -24.66 -4.51 4.30
N ASP A 49 -24.04 -4.85 5.43
CA ASP A 49 -24.47 -5.97 6.28
C ASP A 49 -25.25 -5.48 7.51
N GLY A 50 -25.59 -4.19 7.56
CA GLY A 50 -26.38 -3.57 8.64
C GLY A 50 -27.89 -3.74 8.48
N ALA A 51 -28.38 -4.96 8.29
CA ALA A 51 -29.82 -5.26 8.35
C ALA A 51 -30.12 -6.61 9.01
N ALA A 52 -29.57 -6.82 10.21
CA ALA A 52 -30.09 -7.81 11.14
C ALA A 52 -29.61 -7.50 12.55
N LEU A 53 -30.48 -6.90 13.37
CA LEU A 53 -30.98 -7.50 14.62
C LEU A 53 -31.67 -6.46 15.52
N CYS A 54 -32.75 -6.96 16.14
CA CYS A 54 -33.50 -6.46 17.29
C CYS A 54 -34.58 -5.41 17.03
N GLY A 55 -35.83 -5.92 17.01
CA GLY A 55 -37.04 -5.12 17.03
C GLY A 55 -37.35 -4.51 18.39
N ALA A 56 -38.07 -3.40 18.33
CA ALA A 56 -38.99 -2.93 19.36
C ALA A 56 -40.06 -2.10 18.64
N GLU A 57 -41.33 -2.45 18.89
CA GLU A 57 -42.51 -1.72 18.43
C GLU A 57 -42.56 -0.31 19.06
N GLY A 58 -43.08 0.66 18.31
CA GLY A 58 -43.76 1.82 18.88
C GLY A 58 -43.46 3.19 18.28
N ALA A 59 -44.46 3.71 17.57
CA ALA A 59 -44.79 5.13 17.36
C ALA A 59 -44.00 5.94 16.29
N ASP A 60 -44.61 6.00 15.12
CA ASP A 60 -45.08 7.22 14.43
C ASP A 60 -44.18 8.46 14.51
N ASN A 61 -43.46 8.71 13.41
CA ASN A 61 -43.32 10.06 12.85
C ASN A 61 -42.93 9.96 11.37
N GLU A 62 -43.87 10.37 10.51
CA GLU A 62 -43.60 10.67 9.11
C GLU A 62 -42.55 11.79 9.01
N GLY A 63 -41.41 11.50 8.40
CA GLY A 63 -40.33 12.47 8.28
C GLY A 63 -39.12 11.95 7.53
N ARG A 64 -39.25 11.88 6.20
CA ARG A 64 -38.18 11.71 5.20
C ARG A 64 -37.48 10.34 5.22
N GLU A 65 -37.91 9.47 4.30
CA GLU A 65 -37.03 8.50 3.68
C GLU A 65 -35.83 9.25 3.09
N ALA A 66 -34.69 9.18 3.77
CA ALA A 66 -33.40 9.41 3.12
C ALA A 66 -33.08 8.11 2.40
N ASP A 67 -33.43 8.05 1.12
CA ASP A 67 -32.97 7.04 0.18
C ASP A 67 -31.48 6.77 0.42
N GLY A 68 -31.17 5.51 0.66
CA GLY A 68 -29.80 4.99 0.71
C GLY A 68 -29.15 5.03 -0.66
N ILE A 69 -28.87 6.22 -1.17
CA ILE A 69 -27.99 6.43 -2.32
C ILE A 69 -26.57 6.51 -1.75
N MET A 70 -25.96 5.36 -1.51
CA MET A 70 -24.51 5.28 -1.35
C MET A 70 -23.88 5.79 -2.65
N ALA A 71 -23.25 6.97 -2.57
CA ALA A 71 -22.83 7.76 -3.71
C ALA A 71 -21.87 6.96 -4.64
N PRO A 72 -22.24 6.73 -5.92
CA PRO A 72 -21.37 6.11 -6.93
C PRO A 72 -19.96 6.71 -6.98
N GLY A 73 -19.87 8.02 -6.71
CA GLY A 73 -18.61 8.75 -6.67
C GLY A 73 -17.60 8.25 -5.63
N LEU A 74 -18.01 7.61 -4.53
CA LEU A 74 -17.05 7.10 -3.53
C LEU A 74 -16.38 5.79 -4.00
N ALA A 75 -17.11 4.93 -4.69
CA ALA A 75 -16.56 3.72 -5.30
C ALA A 75 -15.62 4.06 -6.46
N ASP A 76 -16.01 5.03 -7.31
CA ASP A 76 -15.18 5.54 -8.40
C ASP A 76 -13.91 6.22 -7.88
N THR A 77 -14.00 6.92 -6.76
CA THR A 77 -12.85 7.51 -6.08
C THR A 77 -11.91 6.43 -5.55
N VAL A 78 -12.41 5.38 -4.89
CA VAL A 78 -11.59 4.26 -4.41
C VAL A 78 -10.93 3.50 -5.57
N LEU A 79 -11.67 3.28 -6.66
CA LEU A 79 -11.16 2.68 -7.89
C LEU A 79 -10.09 3.56 -8.56
N GLY A 80 -10.31 4.88 -8.61
CA GLY A 80 -9.36 5.88 -9.12
C GLY A 80 -8.09 5.94 -8.29
N ILE A 81 -8.21 5.86 -6.96
CA ILE A 81 -7.10 5.79 -6.01
C ILE A 81 -6.29 4.50 -6.24
N ARG A 82 -6.96 3.33 -6.31
CA ARG A 82 -6.29 2.05 -6.63
C ARG A 82 -5.59 2.10 -8.00
N ARG A 83 -6.21 2.70 -9.03
CA ARG A 83 -5.60 2.87 -10.36
C ARG A 83 -4.36 3.76 -10.33
N LEU A 84 -4.36 4.81 -9.51
CA LEU A 84 -3.21 5.72 -9.36
C LEU A 84 -2.05 5.10 -8.56
N ILE A 85 -2.36 4.26 -7.56
CA ILE A 85 -1.36 3.60 -6.72
C ILE A 85 -0.72 2.43 -7.45
N TYR A 86 -1.56 1.57 -8.05
CA TYR A 86 -1.15 0.27 -8.52
C TYR A 86 -1.07 0.16 -10.04
N GLY A 87 -1.50 1.20 -10.76
CA GLY A 87 -1.66 1.15 -12.21
C GLY A 87 -2.99 0.54 -12.61
N GLN A 88 -3.10 0.13 -13.87
CA GLN A 88 -4.34 -0.42 -14.40
C GLN A 88 -4.63 -1.76 -13.71
N GLU A 89 -5.80 -1.87 -13.08
CA GLU A 89 -6.26 -3.14 -12.55
C GLU A 89 -6.40 -4.12 -13.72
N ALA A 90 -5.83 -5.31 -13.60
CA ALA A 90 -5.92 -6.34 -14.62
C ALA A 90 -7.29 -7.03 -14.56
N THR A 91 -8.36 -6.26 -14.75
CA THR A 91 -9.76 -6.65 -14.57
C THR A 91 -10.10 -7.92 -15.36
N ASP A 92 -9.50 -8.12 -16.54
CA ASP A 92 -9.67 -9.28 -17.40
C ASP A 92 -8.54 -10.33 -17.33
N LEU A 93 -7.81 -10.40 -16.21
CA LEU A 93 -6.77 -11.42 -16.04
C LEU A 93 -7.37 -12.81 -15.89
N VAL A 94 -7.16 -13.69 -16.85
CA VAL A 94 -7.62 -15.09 -16.83
C VAL A 94 -6.48 -16.04 -17.20
N LEU A 95 -6.56 -17.27 -16.70
CA LEU A 95 -5.62 -18.35 -16.99
C LEU A 95 -5.80 -18.87 -18.41
N ASP A 96 -4.68 -19.18 -19.06
CA ASP A 96 -4.66 -19.82 -20.37
C ASP A 96 -4.55 -21.34 -20.23
N ILE A 97 -5.64 -22.03 -20.57
CA ILE A 97 -5.72 -23.49 -20.57
C ILE A 97 -4.74 -24.16 -21.54
N ASN A 98 -4.29 -23.47 -22.59
CA ASN A 98 -3.32 -23.99 -23.55
C ASN A 98 -1.90 -24.02 -22.98
N THR A 99 -1.64 -23.25 -21.93
CA THR A 99 -0.36 -23.23 -21.22
C THR A 99 -0.34 -24.16 -20.02
N ALA A 100 -1.50 -24.44 -19.42
CA ALA A 100 -1.65 -25.21 -18.19
C ALA A 100 -1.05 -26.63 -18.29
N GLY A 101 -0.17 -27.00 -17.36
CA GLY A 101 0.36 -28.36 -17.30
C GLY A 101 -0.74 -29.41 -17.05
N ASN A 102 -0.47 -30.67 -17.40
CA ASN A 102 -1.48 -31.73 -17.30
C ASN A 102 -1.94 -32.05 -15.87
N HIS A 103 -1.21 -31.56 -14.86
CA HIS A 103 -1.58 -31.65 -13.45
C HIS A 103 -2.23 -30.37 -12.90
N VAL A 104 -2.59 -29.41 -13.76
CA VAL A 104 -3.24 -28.16 -13.38
C VAL A 104 -4.67 -28.15 -13.88
N SER A 105 -5.64 -28.27 -12.99
CA SER A 105 -7.04 -28.05 -13.32
C SER A 105 -7.33 -26.54 -13.33
N VAL A 106 -7.82 -26.03 -14.45
CA VAL A 106 -8.28 -24.65 -14.59
C VAL A 106 -9.80 -24.59 -14.41
N SER A 107 -10.29 -23.71 -13.54
CA SER A 107 -11.73 -23.53 -13.30
C SER A 107 -12.48 -23.03 -14.54
N GLY A 108 -13.79 -23.23 -14.58
CA GLY A 108 -14.63 -22.80 -15.71
C GLY A 108 -14.61 -21.29 -15.96
N ASP A 109 -14.47 -20.48 -14.91
CA ASP A 109 -14.28 -19.02 -14.99
C ASP A 109 -12.84 -18.61 -15.38
N ARG A 110 -11.92 -19.58 -15.49
CA ARG A 110 -10.48 -19.41 -15.74
C ARG A 110 -9.78 -18.49 -14.74
N LYS A 111 -10.31 -18.37 -13.52
CA LYS A 111 -9.71 -17.56 -12.45
C LYS A 111 -8.95 -18.39 -11.42
N SER A 112 -9.10 -19.71 -11.41
CA SER A 112 -8.46 -20.60 -10.43
C SER A 112 -7.66 -21.71 -11.11
N ALA A 113 -6.50 -22.02 -10.54
CA ALA A 113 -5.69 -23.19 -10.86
C ALA A 113 -5.60 -24.08 -9.62
N SER A 114 -5.85 -25.37 -9.76
CA SER A 114 -5.69 -26.36 -8.68
C SER A 114 -4.87 -27.56 -9.13
N TYR A 115 -4.18 -28.19 -8.19
CA TYR A 115 -3.38 -29.36 -8.47
C TYR A 115 -4.26 -30.61 -8.62
N SER A 116 -4.05 -31.36 -9.70
CA SER A 116 -4.70 -32.64 -9.97
C SER A 116 -3.69 -33.77 -9.84
N GLN A 117 -3.99 -34.73 -8.97
CA GLN A 117 -3.16 -35.93 -8.76
C GLN A 117 -3.13 -36.83 -10.01
N THR A 118 -4.19 -36.76 -10.82
CA THR A 118 -4.31 -37.46 -12.11
C THR A 118 -4.05 -36.50 -13.26
N GLU A 119 -3.37 -36.96 -14.31
CA GLU A 119 -3.22 -36.18 -15.53
C GLU A 119 -4.58 -35.91 -16.19
N LEU A 120 -4.81 -34.65 -16.57
CA LEU A 120 -6.06 -34.18 -17.17
C LEU A 120 -6.10 -34.36 -18.70
N HIS A 121 -5.02 -34.87 -19.29
CA HIS A 121 -4.90 -35.18 -20.73
C HIS A 121 -5.42 -34.07 -21.66
N TYR A 122 -5.03 -32.82 -21.41
CA TYR A 122 -5.42 -31.72 -22.27
C TYR A 122 -4.89 -31.89 -23.71
N PRO A 123 -5.53 -31.28 -24.72
CA PRO A 123 -5.04 -31.29 -26.09
C PRO A 123 -3.60 -30.78 -26.19
N GLN A 124 -2.85 -31.36 -27.13
CA GLN A 124 -1.46 -30.95 -27.36
C GLN A 124 -1.40 -29.48 -27.81
N SER A 125 -0.53 -28.72 -27.15
CA SER A 125 -0.27 -27.31 -27.43
C SER A 125 1.23 -27.06 -27.26
N PRO A 126 1.88 -26.32 -28.19
CA PRO A 126 3.29 -25.99 -28.07
C PRO A 126 3.59 -25.08 -26.86
N GLU A 127 2.58 -24.39 -26.32
CA GLU A 127 2.72 -23.50 -25.17
C GLU A 127 2.53 -24.21 -23.81
N ARG A 128 2.11 -25.47 -23.84
CA ARG A 128 1.80 -26.26 -22.63
C ARG A 128 3.04 -26.64 -21.87
N PHE A 129 3.08 -26.36 -20.56
CA PHE A 129 4.10 -26.92 -19.69
C PHE A 129 3.94 -28.44 -19.56
N GLN A 130 5.00 -29.18 -19.86
CA GLN A 130 4.96 -30.64 -19.93
C GLN A 130 5.30 -31.30 -18.59
N ASP A 131 6.25 -30.74 -17.83
CA ASP A 131 6.79 -31.38 -16.62
C ASP A 131 6.47 -30.65 -15.32
N GLU A 132 6.05 -29.38 -15.39
CA GLU A 132 5.77 -28.55 -14.21
C GLU A 132 4.27 -28.21 -14.13
N PRO A 133 3.64 -28.33 -12.93
CA PRO A 133 2.23 -28.01 -12.73
C PRO A 133 2.03 -26.50 -12.63
N GLN A 134 2.14 -25.81 -13.76
CA GLN A 134 1.98 -24.36 -13.86
C GLN A 134 1.17 -23.92 -15.09
N ALA A 135 0.69 -22.68 -15.06
CA ALA A 135 -0.06 -22.03 -16.13
C ALA A 135 0.30 -20.54 -16.21
N LEU A 136 0.12 -19.94 -17.39
CA LEU A 136 0.25 -18.51 -17.63
C LEU A 136 -1.14 -17.88 -17.82
N SER A 137 -1.20 -16.55 -17.73
CA SER A 137 -2.36 -15.78 -18.15
C SER A 137 -2.52 -15.74 -19.67
N SER A 138 -3.75 -15.62 -20.17
CA SER A 138 -4.02 -15.49 -21.62
C SER A 138 -3.50 -14.18 -22.22
N ARG A 139 -3.48 -13.09 -21.43
CA ARG A 139 -2.92 -11.81 -21.84
C ARG A 139 -1.54 -11.58 -21.22
N SER A 140 -0.71 -10.84 -21.94
CA SER A 140 0.56 -10.32 -21.45
C SER A 140 0.47 -8.83 -21.11
N PHE A 141 1.49 -8.36 -20.41
CA PHE A 141 1.73 -6.97 -20.01
C PHE A 141 2.97 -6.46 -20.77
N PRO A 142 2.78 -5.77 -21.91
CA PRO A 142 3.91 -5.30 -22.74
C PRO A 142 4.53 -3.99 -22.26
N SER A 143 3.83 -3.25 -21.41
CA SER A 143 4.19 -1.92 -20.89
C SER A 143 3.24 -1.55 -19.77
N GLY A 144 3.58 -0.52 -19.00
CA GLY A 144 2.76 0.12 -17.99
C GLY A 144 2.84 -0.51 -16.61
N ARG A 145 1.96 -0.01 -15.75
CA ARG A 145 1.78 -0.47 -14.37
C ARG A 145 0.54 -1.33 -14.26
N HIS A 146 0.67 -2.50 -13.66
CA HIS A 146 -0.41 -3.49 -13.54
C HIS A 146 -0.50 -4.03 -12.14
N TYR A 147 -1.72 -4.35 -11.75
CA TYR A 147 -2.00 -4.94 -10.45
C TYR A 147 -3.09 -5.99 -10.51
N TRP A 148 -2.87 -7.04 -9.74
CA TRP A 148 -3.86 -8.08 -9.49
C TRP A 148 -3.65 -8.71 -8.13
N GLU A 149 -4.75 -9.24 -7.59
CA GLU A 149 -4.75 -9.93 -6.31
C GLU A 149 -5.00 -11.43 -6.53
N VAL A 150 -4.37 -12.24 -5.69
CA VAL A 150 -4.57 -13.68 -5.66
C VAL A 150 -4.81 -14.16 -4.25
N GLU A 151 -5.53 -15.25 -4.10
CA GLU A 151 -5.65 -16.01 -2.87
C GLU A 151 -5.15 -17.43 -3.10
N GLY A 152 -4.44 -18.00 -2.13
CA GLY A 152 -3.93 -19.37 -2.20
C GLY A 152 -4.43 -20.28 -1.08
N SER A 153 -4.30 -21.59 -1.30
CA SER A 153 -4.74 -22.64 -0.39
C SER A 153 -3.96 -22.72 0.94
N GLU A 154 -4.60 -23.36 1.93
CA GLU A 154 -4.01 -23.75 3.23
C GLU A 154 -3.00 -24.88 3.10
N SER A 155 -3.44 -25.96 2.49
CA SER A 155 -2.67 -27.16 2.24
C SER A 155 -2.02 -27.07 0.86
N GLY A 156 -0.96 -27.85 0.69
CA GLY A 156 -0.18 -27.87 -0.54
C GLY A 156 0.72 -26.65 -0.75
N GLY A 157 1.51 -26.71 -1.82
CA GLY A 157 2.38 -25.63 -2.28
C GLY A 157 1.76 -24.89 -3.45
N TRP A 158 1.90 -23.58 -3.47
CA TRP A 158 1.50 -22.75 -4.60
C TRP A 158 2.49 -21.61 -4.81
N GLY A 159 2.48 -21.05 -6.01
CA GLY A 159 3.38 -19.98 -6.41
C GLY A 159 2.74 -19.06 -7.44
N VAL A 160 3.15 -17.79 -7.39
CA VAL A 160 2.65 -16.73 -8.26
C VAL A 160 3.77 -15.81 -8.69
N GLY A 161 3.65 -15.23 -9.88
CA GLY A 161 4.67 -14.32 -10.38
C GLY A 161 4.42 -13.90 -11.81
N VAL A 162 5.51 -13.66 -12.53
CA VAL A 162 5.48 -13.32 -13.95
C VAL A 162 6.56 -14.07 -14.72
N ALA A 163 6.29 -14.33 -16.00
CA ALA A 163 7.21 -14.99 -16.90
C ALA A 163 7.12 -14.41 -18.31
N TYR A 164 8.24 -14.42 -19.03
CA TYR A 164 8.23 -14.21 -20.47
C TYR A 164 7.56 -15.37 -21.20
N PRO A 165 6.97 -15.13 -22.38
CA PRO A 165 6.44 -16.20 -23.23
C PRO A 165 7.56 -17.16 -23.69
N SER A 166 8.80 -16.68 -23.76
CA SER A 166 10.01 -17.46 -24.10
C SER A 166 10.46 -18.45 -23.01
N ILE A 167 9.77 -18.52 -21.86
CA ILE A 167 10.04 -19.56 -20.86
C ILE A 167 9.90 -20.96 -21.49
N GLY A 168 10.87 -21.83 -21.21
CA GLY A 168 10.84 -23.20 -21.72
C GLY A 168 9.60 -23.97 -21.24
N ARG A 169 9.21 -25.03 -21.95
CA ARG A 169 8.01 -25.83 -21.64
C ARG A 169 8.29 -27.26 -21.17
N ARG A 170 9.55 -27.69 -21.17
CA ARG A 170 10.01 -29.02 -20.75
C ARG A 170 11.20 -28.93 -19.79
N GLY A 171 11.19 -29.76 -18.76
CA GLY A 171 12.20 -29.91 -17.71
C GLY A 171 11.95 -29.03 -16.48
N TRP A 172 12.56 -29.40 -15.36
CA TRP A 172 12.38 -28.73 -14.06
C TRP A 172 12.86 -27.26 -14.05
N GLN A 173 13.78 -26.89 -14.94
CA GLN A 173 14.26 -25.52 -15.11
C GLN A 173 13.17 -24.56 -15.65
N THR A 174 12.05 -25.10 -16.14
CA THR A 174 10.90 -24.32 -16.63
C THR A 174 9.98 -23.83 -15.52
N SER A 175 10.22 -24.29 -14.30
CA SER A 175 9.50 -23.79 -13.12
C SER A 175 9.73 -22.29 -12.95
N ILE A 176 8.67 -21.56 -12.60
CA ILE A 176 8.72 -20.11 -12.41
C ILE A 176 9.85 -19.75 -11.41
N GLY A 177 10.71 -18.80 -11.76
CA GLY A 177 11.86 -18.40 -10.93
C GLY A 177 13.06 -19.36 -10.93
N ASN A 178 12.97 -20.56 -11.53
CA ASN A 178 14.11 -21.47 -11.74
C ASN A 178 14.84 -21.21 -13.08
N ASN A 179 14.59 -20.06 -13.70
CA ASN A 179 15.24 -19.59 -14.93
C ASN A 179 15.34 -18.07 -14.89
N ASN A 180 16.06 -17.50 -15.86
CA ASN A 180 16.23 -16.07 -16.04
C ASN A 180 15.04 -15.40 -16.77
N ASN A 181 14.05 -16.17 -17.22
CA ASN A 181 12.87 -15.68 -17.95
C ASN A 181 11.64 -15.51 -17.05
N SER A 182 11.80 -15.67 -15.73
CA SER A 182 10.68 -15.60 -14.79
C SER A 182 11.08 -15.20 -13.38
N TRP A 183 10.10 -14.66 -12.65
CA TRP A 183 10.20 -14.19 -11.28
C TRP A 183 8.98 -14.69 -10.51
N GLY A 184 9.19 -15.36 -9.38
CA GLY A 184 8.12 -16.01 -8.64
C GLY A 184 8.22 -15.85 -7.13
N LEU A 185 7.06 -15.83 -6.49
CA LEU A 185 6.87 -15.98 -5.05
C LEU A 185 6.23 -17.34 -4.80
N TYR A 186 6.79 -18.13 -3.90
CA TYR A 186 6.32 -19.48 -3.58
C TYR A 186 5.95 -19.61 -2.11
N ARG A 187 4.82 -20.24 -1.82
CA ARG A 187 4.48 -20.79 -0.50
C ARG A 187 4.73 -22.30 -0.51
N TRP A 188 5.52 -22.78 0.45
CA TRP A 188 5.87 -24.20 0.57
C TRP A 188 5.02 -24.96 1.57
N TYR A 189 4.79 -26.24 1.28
CA TYR A 189 3.94 -27.18 2.01
C TYR A 189 4.42 -27.53 3.44
N ASN A 190 5.66 -27.18 3.82
CA ASN A 190 6.29 -27.69 5.04
C ASN A 190 6.40 -26.70 6.22
N ASN A 191 5.99 -25.43 6.10
CA ASN A 191 6.19 -24.42 7.16
C ASN A 191 5.60 -23.02 6.88
N ASP A 192 4.63 -22.88 5.97
CA ASP A 192 4.07 -21.56 5.63
C ASP A 192 5.13 -20.52 5.19
N ARG A 193 6.32 -20.98 4.78
CA ARG A 193 7.40 -20.08 4.40
C ARG A 193 7.25 -19.66 2.96
N TYR A 194 7.47 -18.37 2.76
CA TYR A 194 7.51 -17.78 1.44
C TYR A 194 8.94 -17.66 0.94
N THR A 195 9.14 -17.90 -0.35
CA THR A 195 10.43 -17.66 -1.01
C THR A 195 10.24 -16.88 -2.30
N GLY A 196 11.01 -15.81 -2.46
CA GLY A 196 11.19 -15.18 -3.77
C GLY A 196 12.22 -15.97 -4.59
N ARG A 197 11.93 -16.26 -5.86
CA ARG A 197 12.79 -17.00 -6.79
C ARG A 197 12.96 -16.29 -8.13
N HIS A 198 14.20 -16.24 -8.60
CA HIS A 198 14.59 -15.81 -9.94
C HIS A 198 15.96 -16.40 -10.28
N ASP A 199 16.18 -16.83 -11.53
CA ASP A 199 17.47 -17.34 -12.00
C ASP A 199 18.02 -18.50 -11.14
N SER A 200 17.13 -19.41 -10.72
CA SER A 200 17.45 -20.52 -9.79
C SER A 200 17.99 -20.09 -8.42
N LYS A 201 17.99 -18.79 -8.12
CA LYS A 201 18.33 -18.24 -6.82
C LYS A 201 17.05 -18.03 -6.04
N TRP A 202 17.06 -18.45 -4.78
CA TRP A 202 15.92 -18.28 -3.88
C TRP A 202 16.34 -17.49 -2.66
N THR A 203 15.43 -16.63 -2.20
CA THR A 203 15.56 -15.87 -0.96
C THR A 203 14.43 -16.28 -0.04
N LEU A 204 14.75 -16.75 1.16
CA LEU A 204 13.76 -17.02 2.19
C LEU A 204 13.23 -15.71 2.75
N LEU A 205 11.90 -15.56 2.74
CA LEU A 205 11.24 -14.38 3.31
C LEU A 205 10.93 -14.60 4.80
N PRO A 206 10.85 -13.53 5.62
CA PRO A 206 10.59 -13.63 7.05
C PRO A 206 9.29 -14.40 7.38
N PRO A 207 9.27 -15.22 8.44
CA PRO A 207 8.14 -16.09 8.77
C PRO A 207 7.05 -15.33 9.52
N ILE A 208 6.26 -14.51 8.81
CA ILE A 208 4.99 -13.98 9.32
C ILE A 208 4.06 -13.81 8.12
N VAL A 209 3.32 -14.86 7.76
CA VAL A 209 2.23 -14.73 6.78
C VAL A 209 1.03 -15.50 7.32
N SER A 210 0.09 -14.77 7.93
CA SER A 210 -1.21 -15.32 8.31
C SER A 210 -2.26 -15.09 7.22
N CYS A 211 -1.97 -14.20 6.25
CA CYS A 211 -2.87 -13.89 5.15
C CYS A 211 -2.43 -14.56 3.85
N ARG A 212 -3.35 -15.25 3.18
CA ARG A 212 -3.09 -15.95 1.90
C ARG A 212 -3.43 -15.12 0.68
N ARG A 213 -3.88 -13.88 0.90
CA ARG A 213 -4.14 -12.92 -0.14
C ARG A 213 -2.85 -12.16 -0.45
N ILE A 214 -2.41 -12.26 -1.70
CA ILE A 214 -1.20 -11.61 -2.19
C ILE A 214 -1.59 -10.60 -3.27
N GLY A 215 -1.14 -9.35 -3.09
CA GLY A 215 -1.17 -8.35 -4.14
C GLY A 215 0.11 -8.42 -4.96
N ILE A 216 -0.01 -8.39 -6.28
CA ILE A 216 1.11 -8.42 -7.21
C ILE A 216 1.09 -7.13 -8.01
N TRP A 217 2.19 -6.40 -7.96
CA TRP A 217 2.34 -5.11 -8.63
C TRP A 217 3.53 -5.17 -9.59
N LEU A 218 3.27 -4.82 -10.85
CA LEU A 218 4.25 -4.77 -11.91
C LEU A 218 4.36 -3.32 -12.39
N ASP A 219 5.57 -2.76 -12.38
CA ASP A 219 5.93 -1.54 -13.12
C ASP A 219 6.95 -1.94 -14.19
N TYR A 220 6.46 -2.05 -15.42
CA TYR A 220 7.24 -2.59 -16.53
C TYR A 220 8.42 -1.68 -16.87
N GLU A 221 8.17 -0.38 -17.01
CA GLU A 221 9.16 0.63 -17.39
C GLU A 221 10.20 0.85 -16.29
N ALA A 222 9.79 0.83 -15.02
CA ALA A 222 10.73 0.92 -13.91
C ALA A 222 11.47 -0.40 -13.63
N GLY A 223 11.06 -1.50 -14.27
CA GLY A 223 11.67 -2.80 -14.07
C GLY A 223 11.42 -3.38 -12.68
N ARG A 224 10.24 -3.17 -12.10
CA ARG A 224 9.93 -3.56 -10.71
C ARG A 224 8.75 -4.52 -10.66
N LEU A 225 8.94 -5.64 -9.95
CA LEU A 225 7.87 -6.56 -9.59
C LEU A 225 7.83 -6.69 -8.08
N SER A 226 6.72 -6.30 -7.46
CA SER A 226 6.54 -6.31 -6.00
C SER A 226 5.38 -7.20 -5.58
N PHE A 227 5.57 -7.91 -4.47
CA PHE A 227 4.58 -8.77 -3.86
C PHE A 227 4.21 -8.23 -2.49
N TYR A 228 2.91 -8.21 -2.16
CA TYR A 228 2.37 -7.67 -0.93
C TYR A 228 1.47 -8.71 -0.25
N GLU A 229 1.65 -8.91 1.06
CA GLU A 229 0.68 -9.59 1.90
C GLU A 229 -0.49 -8.62 2.14
N LEU A 230 -1.69 -9.00 1.75
CA LEU A 230 -2.91 -8.21 1.93
C LEU A 230 -3.54 -8.50 3.31
N SER A 231 -2.74 -8.38 4.36
CA SER A 231 -3.18 -8.40 5.76
C SER A 231 -3.49 -6.97 6.24
N GLU A 232 -3.98 -6.81 7.46
CA GLU A 232 -4.10 -5.49 8.10
C GLU A 232 -3.06 -5.39 9.23
N PRO A 233 -1.96 -4.62 9.06
CA PRO A 233 -1.62 -3.79 7.90
C PRO A 233 -1.01 -4.59 6.73
N ILE A 234 -1.19 -4.11 5.50
CA ILE A 234 -0.60 -4.61 4.26
C ILE A 234 0.92 -4.47 4.34
N ARG A 235 1.64 -5.53 3.97
CA ARG A 235 3.10 -5.61 4.06
C ARG A 235 3.70 -6.03 2.74
N ARG A 236 4.74 -5.33 2.27
CA ARG A 236 5.52 -5.80 1.13
C ARG A 236 6.38 -7.00 1.53
N LEU A 237 6.18 -8.11 0.81
CA LEU A 237 6.92 -9.36 1.01
C LEU A 237 8.26 -9.33 0.28
N HIS A 238 8.26 -8.93 -0.99
CA HIS A 238 9.46 -8.95 -1.82
C HIS A 238 9.34 -8.02 -3.03
N THR A 239 10.48 -7.53 -3.53
CA THR A 239 10.57 -6.79 -4.78
C THR A 239 11.74 -7.31 -5.60
N PHE A 240 11.48 -7.67 -6.85
CA PHE A 240 12.51 -7.87 -7.86
C PHE A 240 12.75 -6.58 -8.63
N THR A 241 14.00 -6.37 -9.03
CA THR A 241 14.40 -5.32 -9.95
C THR A 241 15.11 -5.95 -11.14
N ALA A 242 14.58 -5.73 -12.34
CA ALA A 242 15.09 -6.31 -13.58
C ALA A 242 14.71 -5.43 -14.77
N SER A 243 15.55 -5.38 -15.80
CA SER A 243 15.16 -4.78 -17.08
C SER A 243 14.33 -5.77 -17.88
N PHE A 244 13.03 -5.51 -18.00
CA PHE A 244 12.15 -6.39 -18.77
C PHE A 244 12.36 -6.23 -20.27
N THR A 245 12.45 -7.34 -20.99
CA THR A 245 12.83 -7.39 -22.42
C THR A 245 11.74 -7.96 -23.33
N GLU A 246 10.74 -8.63 -22.75
CA GLU A 246 9.58 -9.17 -23.46
C GLU A 246 8.31 -8.83 -22.67
N PRO A 247 7.12 -8.89 -23.29
CA PRO A 247 5.86 -8.82 -22.56
C PRO A 247 5.79 -9.91 -21.48
N LEU A 248 5.27 -9.56 -20.31
CA LEU A 248 5.17 -10.48 -19.17
C LEU A 248 3.78 -11.09 -19.06
N HIS A 249 3.69 -12.40 -18.87
CA HIS A 249 2.45 -13.06 -18.46
C HIS A 249 2.44 -13.25 -16.94
N ALA A 250 1.27 -13.14 -16.31
CA ALA A 250 1.10 -13.63 -14.95
C ALA A 250 1.27 -15.15 -14.96
N ALA A 251 1.97 -15.68 -13.96
CA ALA A 251 2.38 -17.07 -13.90
C ALA A 251 1.95 -17.69 -12.57
N PHE A 252 1.43 -18.92 -12.61
CA PHE A 252 0.79 -19.61 -11.49
C PHE A 252 1.31 -21.03 -11.40
N TRP A 253 1.68 -21.50 -10.21
CA TRP A 253 2.17 -22.84 -9.94
C TRP A 253 1.41 -23.45 -8.77
N VAL A 254 1.07 -24.74 -8.85
CA VAL A 254 0.35 -25.47 -7.80
C VAL A 254 0.91 -26.88 -7.67
N ARG A 255 1.15 -27.36 -6.45
CA ARG A 255 1.67 -28.71 -6.23
C ARG A 255 1.29 -29.28 -4.87
N GLY A 256 0.85 -30.53 -4.89
CA GLY A 256 0.48 -31.26 -3.67
C GLY A 256 -1.02 -31.24 -3.44
N GLU A 257 -1.46 -32.09 -2.52
CA GLU A 257 -2.86 -32.27 -2.18
C GLU A 257 -3.48 -30.93 -1.74
N ASP A 258 -4.70 -30.67 -2.25
CA ASP A 258 -5.49 -29.45 -2.03
C ASP A 258 -4.82 -28.12 -2.44
N ALA A 259 -3.71 -28.15 -3.17
CA ALA A 259 -3.06 -26.94 -3.64
C ALA A 259 -3.93 -26.21 -4.68
N TRP A 260 -4.24 -24.94 -4.40
CA TRP A 260 -4.89 -24.07 -5.37
C TRP A 260 -4.46 -22.61 -5.22
N VAL A 261 -4.61 -21.87 -6.32
CA VAL A 261 -4.47 -20.41 -6.36
C VAL A 261 -5.59 -19.82 -7.21
N ARG A 262 -6.18 -18.72 -6.76
CA ARG A 262 -7.31 -18.04 -7.38
C ARG A 262 -7.01 -16.56 -7.54
N ILE A 263 -7.26 -16.03 -8.73
CA ILE A 263 -7.32 -14.59 -8.99
C ILE A 263 -8.59 -14.06 -8.33
N ILE A 264 -8.46 -13.14 -7.38
CA ILE A 264 -9.60 -12.56 -6.66
C ILE A 264 -9.92 -11.17 -7.21
N ARG A 265 -11.22 -10.87 -7.32
CA ARG A 265 -11.73 -9.51 -7.49
C ARG A 265 -12.25 -9.05 -6.13
N GLU A 266 -12.04 -7.79 -5.76
CA GLU A 266 -12.77 -7.20 -4.64
C GLU A 266 -14.28 -7.34 -4.94
N ARG A 267 -15.07 -7.81 -3.96
CA ARG A 267 -16.48 -8.22 -4.15
C ARG A 267 -17.23 -7.19 -5.00
N GLU A 268 -17.86 -7.70 -6.05
CA GLU A 268 -18.80 -6.98 -6.90
C GLU A 268 -19.92 -6.32 -6.06
N LYS A 269 -19.77 -5.02 -5.79
CA LYS A 269 -20.86 -4.07 -5.47
C LYS A 269 -20.91 -2.90 -6.46
N GLY A 270 -20.43 -3.15 -7.68
CA GLY A 270 -20.47 -2.21 -8.80
C GLY A 270 -21.19 -2.81 -10.01
N ALA A 271 -22.15 -3.71 -9.79
CA ALA A 271 -22.87 -4.39 -10.87
C ALA A 271 -23.69 -3.42 -11.76
N GLU A 272 -23.90 -2.17 -11.33
CA GLU A 272 -24.57 -1.13 -12.13
C GLU A 272 -23.61 -0.24 -12.94
N VAL A 273 -22.29 -0.26 -12.67
CA VAL A 273 -21.31 0.58 -13.39
C VAL A 273 -20.77 -0.14 -14.62
N LEU A 274 -20.52 -1.45 -14.51
CA LEU A 274 -20.14 -2.30 -15.64
C LEU A 274 -21.24 -2.44 -16.69
N THR A 275 -22.52 -2.24 -16.31
CA THR A 275 -23.63 -2.23 -17.27
C THR A 275 -23.58 -0.99 -18.15
N LEU A 276 -23.24 0.19 -17.63
CA LEU A 276 -23.13 1.42 -18.44
C LEU A 276 -21.91 1.43 -19.38
N GLU A 277 -20.75 0.94 -18.93
CA GLU A 277 -19.57 0.81 -19.81
C GLU A 277 -19.79 -0.25 -20.90
N ARG A 278 -20.43 -1.38 -20.56
CA ARG A 278 -20.79 -2.42 -21.55
C ARG A 278 -21.88 -1.98 -22.52
N GLU A 279 -22.84 -1.16 -22.07
CA GLU A 279 -23.86 -0.56 -22.95
C GLU A 279 -23.21 0.42 -23.94
N THR A 280 -22.20 1.18 -23.49
CA THR A 280 -21.48 2.16 -24.33
C THR A 280 -20.57 1.45 -25.35
N ASP A 281 -19.82 0.43 -24.95
CA ASP A 281 -19.00 -0.39 -25.86
C ASP A 281 -19.85 -1.24 -26.82
N ARG A 282 -21.04 -1.66 -26.39
CA ARG A 282 -22.03 -2.32 -27.25
C ARG A 282 -22.59 -1.35 -28.28
N GLN A 283 -22.93 -0.12 -27.89
CA GLN A 283 -23.39 0.92 -28.82
C GLN A 283 -22.30 1.37 -29.81
N ILE A 284 -21.02 1.34 -29.41
CA ILE A 284 -19.89 1.58 -30.32
C ILE A 284 -19.74 0.42 -31.33
N ARG A 285 -19.78 -0.84 -30.88
CA ARG A 285 -19.77 -2.01 -31.78
C ARG A 285 -20.96 -2.04 -32.72
N ASP A 286 -22.16 -1.75 -32.23
CA ASP A 286 -23.39 -1.70 -33.03
C ASP A 286 -23.35 -0.52 -34.04
N SER A 287 -22.52 0.51 -33.80
CA SER A 287 -22.26 1.59 -34.78
C SER A 287 -21.21 1.24 -35.83
N GLU A 288 -20.25 0.37 -35.49
CA GLU A 288 -19.25 -0.17 -36.43
C GLU A 288 -19.82 -1.31 -37.30
N ASP A 289 -20.84 -2.04 -36.80
CA ASP A 289 -21.48 -3.19 -37.48
C ASP A 289 -22.62 -2.79 -38.46
N LEU A 290 -22.85 -1.49 -38.68
CA LEU A 290 -23.74 -1.00 -39.74
C LEU A 290 -23.16 -1.14 -41.17
N THR A 291 -22.21 -2.05 -41.35
CA THR A 291 -21.47 -2.31 -42.59
C THR A 291 -22.07 -3.28 -43.63
N PRO A 292 -23.36 -3.69 -43.68
CA PRO A 292 -23.89 -4.29 -44.90
C PRO A 292 -24.52 -3.20 -45.80
N GLY A 293 -23.68 -2.52 -46.61
CA GLY A 293 -24.16 -1.53 -47.61
C GLY A 293 -23.13 -0.53 -48.15
N ARG A 294 -21.91 -0.47 -47.57
CA ARG A 294 -20.87 0.51 -47.90
C ARG A 294 -20.27 0.42 -49.32
N GLU A 295 -20.62 -0.60 -50.10
CA GLU A 295 -20.17 -0.75 -51.50
C GLU A 295 -20.96 0.11 -52.52
N LYS A 296 -21.98 0.87 -52.08
CA LYS A 296 -22.82 1.70 -52.97
C LYS A 296 -22.71 3.23 -52.79
N LEU A 297 -21.85 3.71 -51.90
CA LEU A 297 -21.63 5.15 -51.70
C LEU A 297 -20.51 5.67 -52.61
N ASP A 298 -20.67 6.89 -53.13
CA ASP A 298 -19.66 7.49 -53.99
C ASP A 298 -18.36 7.79 -53.20
N PRO A 299 -17.19 7.81 -53.86
CA PRO A 299 -15.91 7.95 -53.18
C PRO A 299 -15.75 9.26 -52.38
N GLU A 300 -16.37 10.35 -52.81
CA GLU A 300 -16.28 11.65 -52.12
C GLU A 300 -17.15 11.68 -50.86
N THR A 301 -18.32 11.04 -50.87
CA THR A 301 -19.15 10.91 -49.66
C THR A 301 -18.52 10.00 -48.63
N ARG A 302 -17.84 8.92 -49.06
CA ARG A 302 -17.07 8.04 -48.16
C ARG A 302 -15.93 8.75 -47.44
N ILE A 303 -15.17 9.56 -48.15
CA ILE A 303 -14.05 10.33 -47.56
C ILE A 303 -14.57 11.36 -46.55
N LYS A 304 -15.71 12.00 -46.82
CA LYS A 304 -16.33 12.96 -45.89
C LYS A 304 -16.84 12.29 -44.62
N GLU A 305 -17.44 11.10 -44.73
CA GLU A 305 -17.91 10.34 -43.57
C GLU A 305 -16.74 9.76 -42.75
N GLU A 306 -15.69 9.23 -43.40
CA GLU A 306 -14.49 8.76 -42.71
C GLU A 306 -13.79 9.91 -41.95
N ALA A 307 -13.70 11.10 -42.56
CA ALA A 307 -13.17 12.28 -41.89
C ALA A 307 -14.03 12.74 -40.70
N ALA A 308 -15.37 12.65 -40.81
CA ALA A 308 -16.28 13.00 -39.73
C ALA A 308 -16.19 12.01 -38.55
N VAL A 309 -16.10 10.71 -38.83
CA VAL A 309 -15.93 9.67 -37.80
C VAL A 309 -14.57 9.80 -37.11
N SER A 310 -13.48 9.99 -37.86
CA SER A 310 -12.15 10.24 -37.28
C SER A 310 -12.12 11.51 -36.42
N HIS A 311 -12.85 12.57 -36.81
CA HIS A 311 -12.92 13.80 -36.02
C HIS A 311 -13.72 13.60 -34.71
N ILE A 312 -14.79 12.80 -34.74
CA ILE A 312 -15.57 12.45 -33.53
C ILE A 312 -14.76 11.57 -32.59
N ILE A 313 -14.02 10.58 -33.10
CA ILE A 313 -13.14 9.72 -32.31
C ILE A 313 -12.05 10.57 -31.64
N TYR A 314 -11.34 11.40 -32.42
CA TYR A 314 -10.27 12.24 -31.88
C TYR A 314 -10.78 13.24 -30.84
N LYS A 315 -11.95 13.84 -31.06
CA LYS A 315 -12.55 14.77 -30.11
C LYS A 315 -12.99 14.06 -28.82
N ARG A 316 -13.56 12.86 -28.92
CA ARG A 316 -13.92 12.04 -27.75
C ARG A 316 -12.69 11.51 -27.01
N GLU A 317 -11.60 11.19 -27.70
CA GLU A 317 -10.33 10.82 -27.08
C GLU A 317 -9.70 12.00 -26.34
N ALA A 318 -9.74 13.20 -26.92
CA ALA A 318 -9.27 14.42 -26.26
C ALA A 318 -10.10 14.78 -25.02
N GLU A 319 -11.44 14.72 -25.11
CA GLU A 319 -12.34 14.93 -23.96
C GLU A 319 -12.13 13.85 -22.88
N ARG A 320 -11.82 12.61 -23.28
CA ARG A 320 -11.48 11.52 -22.36
C ARG A 320 -10.12 11.72 -21.69
N GLU A 321 -9.10 12.20 -22.40
CA GLU A 321 -7.79 12.55 -21.82
C GLU A 321 -7.90 13.74 -20.87
N GLU A 322 -8.73 14.74 -21.18
CA GLU A 322 -9.00 15.90 -20.32
C GLU A 322 -9.76 15.48 -19.05
N LEU A 323 -10.80 14.64 -19.18
CA LEU A 323 -11.52 14.08 -18.05
C LEU A 323 -10.64 13.14 -17.19
N ALA A 324 -9.76 12.36 -17.82
CA ALA A 324 -8.79 11.52 -17.13
C ALA A 324 -7.72 12.35 -16.39
N GLY A 325 -7.26 13.45 -17.00
CA GLY A 325 -6.36 14.41 -16.35
C GLY A 325 -7.01 15.16 -15.20
N GLN A 326 -8.30 15.52 -15.34
CA GLN A 326 -9.10 16.14 -14.28
C GLN A 326 -9.37 15.14 -13.15
N MET A 327 -9.71 13.89 -13.47
CA MET A 327 -9.81 12.81 -12.48
C MET A 327 -8.47 12.52 -11.81
N GLU A 328 -7.34 12.57 -12.51
CA GLU A 328 -6.00 12.42 -11.92
C GLU A 328 -5.66 13.59 -11.00
N ALA A 329 -6.02 14.83 -11.37
CA ALA A 329 -5.84 16.02 -10.54
C ALA A 329 -6.73 16.00 -9.30
N ASP A 330 -8.02 15.69 -9.45
CA ASP A 330 -8.99 15.59 -8.36
C ASP A 330 -8.69 14.38 -7.47
N THR A 331 -8.21 13.27 -8.03
CA THR A 331 -7.78 12.11 -7.24
C THR A 331 -6.43 12.37 -6.56
N VAL A 332 -5.51 13.15 -7.13
CA VAL A 332 -4.32 13.62 -6.40
C VAL A 332 -4.72 14.60 -5.29
N LEU A 333 -5.72 15.45 -5.50
CA LEU A 333 -6.31 16.32 -4.48
C LEU A 333 -7.03 15.52 -3.39
N VAL A 334 -7.70 14.44 -3.74
CA VAL A 334 -8.43 13.54 -2.83
C VAL A 334 -7.50 12.54 -2.14
N ILE A 335 -6.43 12.04 -2.78
CA ILE A 335 -5.34 11.23 -2.18
C ILE A 335 -4.54 12.10 -1.23
N ASN A 336 -4.20 13.33 -1.63
CA ASN A 336 -3.63 14.30 -0.72
C ASN A 336 -4.62 14.53 0.41
N GLY A 337 -5.90 14.80 0.15
CA GLY A 337 -6.94 14.98 1.18
C GLY A 337 -7.19 13.77 2.10
N LEU A 338 -7.01 12.54 1.64
CA LEU A 338 -7.16 11.29 2.41
C LEU A 338 -5.89 10.96 3.21
N MET A 339 -4.72 11.36 2.72
CA MET A 339 -3.42 11.33 3.41
C MET A 339 -3.15 12.58 4.25
N HIS A 340 -4.03 13.59 4.22
CA HIS A 340 -3.91 14.79 5.07
C HIS A 340 -4.23 14.41 6.51
N GLY A 341 -3.29 13.72 7.15
CA GLY A 341 -2.94 14.12 8.48
C GLY A 341 -2.41 15.54 8.39
N GLN A 342 -3.00 16.47 9.11
CA GLN A 342 -2.47 17.83 9.15
C GLN A 342 -1.07 17.76 9.75
N GLU A 343 -0.06 18.25 9.03
CA GLU A 343 1.28 18.37 9.60
C GLU A 343 1.21 19.30 10.81
N ALA A 344 1.74 18.85 11.94
CA ALA A 344 1.80 19.67 13.14
C ALA A 344 2.98 20.64 13.07
N THR A 345 2.95 21.58 12.11
CA THR A 345 4.04 22.53 11.80
C THR A 345 4.45 23.41 12.99
N ASP A 346 3.49 23.71 13.87
CA ASP A 346 3.67 24.51 15.09
C ASP A 346 3.81 23.65 16.35
N LEU A 347 4.18 22.37 16.23
CA LEU A 347 4.38 21.49 17.38
C LEU A 347 5.63 21.92 18.16
N VAL A 348 5.43 22.29 19.42
CA VAL A 348 6.49 22.66 20.37
C VAL A 348 6.30 21.95 21.70
N LEU A 349 7.39 21.83 22.46
CA LEU A 349 7.42 21.22 23.78
C LEU A 349 6.89 22.17 24.85
N ASP A 350 6.17 21.60 25.82
CA ASP A 350 5.74 22.30 27.02
C ASP A 350 6.77 22.16 28.14
N ILE A 351 7.41 23.28 28.46
CA ILE A 351 8.41 23.38 29.53
C ILE A 351 7.84 23.10 30.93
N ASN A 352 6.53 23.27 31.13
CA ASN A 352 5.86 22.99 32.40
C ASN A 352 5.72 21.49 32.65
N THR A 353 5.75 20.68 31.59
CA THR A 353 5.72 19.21 31.67
C THR A 353 7.12 18.60 31.73
N ALA A 354 8.12 19.31 31.20
CA ALA A 354 9.49 18.82 31.05
C ALA A 354 10.15 18.49 32.39
N HIS A 355 10.67 17.28 32.56
CA HIS A 355 11.44 16.91 33.75
C HIS A 355 12.65 17.85 33.98
N ASN A 356 13.10 18.02 35.23
CA ASN A 356 14.22 18.92 35.58
C ASN A 356 15.58 18.57 34.95
N ARG A 357 15.69 17.40 34.33
CA ARG A 357 16.86 16.97 33.54
C ARG A 357 16.64 17.04 32.03
N VAL A 358 15.55 17.64 31.58
CA VAL A 358 15.26 17.88 30.16
C VAL A 358 15.46 19.36 29.87
N SER A 359 16.56 19.68 29.18
CA SER A 359 16.78 21.00 28.62
C SER A 359 15.92 21.16 27.36
N VAL A 360 15.02 22.14 27.37
CA VAL A 360 14.20 22.49 26.21
C VAL A 360 14.87 23.67 25.50
N SER A 361 15.09 23.54 24.19
CA SER A 361 15.69 24.60 23.38
C SER A 361 14.83 25.87 23.36
N MET A 362 15.45 27.01 22.98
CA MET A 362 14.76 28.30 22.89
C MET A 362 13.56 28.28 21.92
N ASP A 363 13.67 27.58 20.79
CA ASP A 363 12.58 27.36 19.83
C ASP A 363 11.53 26.35 20.31
N ARG A 364 11.76 25.73 21.48
CA ARG A 364 10.97 24.65 22.08
C ARG A 364 10.77 23.42 21.19
N LYS A 365 11.58 23.23 20.14
CA LYS A 365 11.50 22.05 19.26
C LYS A 365 12.46 20.94 19.66
N SER A 366 13.44 21.18 20.53
CA SER A 366 14.41 20.16 20.96
C SER A 366 14.37 19.91 22.47
N ALA A 367 14.42 18.63 22.83
CA ALA A 367 14.65 18.15 24.18
C ALA A 367 16.03 17.49 24.24
N SER A 368 16.85 17.88 25.22
CA SER A 368 18.18 17.32 25.45
C SER A 368 18.36 16.93 26.91
N TYR A 369 19.01 15.81 27.17
CA TYR A 369 19.31 15.39 28.54
C TYR A 369 20.38 16.28 29.19
N SER A 370 20.09 16.80 30.37
CA SER A 370 21.02 17.54 31.22
C SER A 370 21.53 16.67 32.36
N LEU A 371 22.84 16.68 32.59
CA LEU A 371 23.47 15.99 33.73
C LEU A 371 23.16 16.67 35.06
N THR A 372 22.90 17.98 35.03
CA THR A 372 22.50 18.79 36.18
C THR A 372 21.02 19.12 36.12
N GLU A 373 20.38 19.26 37.27
CA GLU A 373 18.98 19.71 37.33
C GLU A 373 18.89 21.19 36.97
N LEU A 374 17.90 21.53 36.13
CA LEU A 374 17.69 22.86 35.58
C LEU A 374 16.79 23.74 36.47
N HIS A 375 16.31 23.19 37.60
CA HIS A 375 15.49 23.89 38.60
C HIS A 375 14.36 24.75 38.03
N TYR A 376 13.60 24.20 37.08
CA TYR A 376 12.42 24.90 36.56
C TYR A 376 11.39 25.19 37.67
N PRO A 377 10.52 26.19 37.50
CA PRO A 377 9.44 26.46 38.43
C PRO A 377 8.58 25.22 38.70
N GLN A 378 8.09 25.08 39.93
CA GLN A 378 7.23 23.95 40.29
C GLN A 378 5.94 23.98 39.46
N SER A 379 5.59 22.82 38.90
CA SER A 379 4.38 22.63 38.10
C SER A 379 3.81 21.24 38.41
N PRO A 380 2.50 21.11 38.67
CA PRO A 380 1.88 19.80 38.91
C PRO A 380 1.93 18.89 37.67
N GLU A 381 2.13 19.45 36.48
CA GLU A 381 2.22 18.70 35.21
C GLU A 381 3.63 18.18 34.92
N ARG A 382 4.63 18.58 35.72
CA ARG A 382 6.04 18.26 35.51
C ARG A 382 6.33 16.79 35.82
N PHE A 383 6.96 16.08 34.89
CA PHE A 383 7.50 14.76 35.19
C PHE A 383 8.59 14.84 36.27
N GLN A 384 8.54 13.95 37.25
CA GLN A 384 9.38 13.95 38.45
C GLN A 384 10.50 12.89 38.41
N ASP A 385 10.24 11.75 37.77
CA ASP A 385 11.15 10.59 37.86
C ASP A 385 11.91 10.29 36.56
N PHE A 386 11.30 10.55 35.40
CA PHE A 386 11.85 10.20 34.10
C PHE A 386 12.04 11.46 33.23
N PRO A 387 13.18 11.57 32.51
CA PRO A 387 13.49 12.71 31.67
C PRO A 387 12.62 12.75 30.41
N GLN A 388 11.42 13.30 30.54
CA GLN A 388 10.38 13.35 29.52
C GLN A 388 9.74 14.74 29.43
N ALA A 389 9.10 15.03 28.30
CA ALA A 389 8.30 16.24 28.09
C ALA A 389 7.16 15.97 27.08
N LEU A 390 6.00 16.58 27.31
CA LEU A 390 4.89 16.60 26.37
C LEU A 390 4.95 17.82 25.44
N SER A 391 4.24 17.76 24.32
CA SER A 391 3.94 18.93 23.51
C SER A 391 2.95 19.88 24.19
N SER A 392 2.98 21.17 23.84
CA SER A 392 2.02 22.16 24.35
C SER A 392 0.62 22.02 23.75
N ARG A 393 0.53 21.55 22.50
CA ARG A 393 -0.75 21.24 21.84
C ARG A 393 -1.06 19.74 21.94
N SER A 394 -2.35 19.43 21.97
CA SER A 394 -2.89 18.09 21.86
C SER A 394 -3.66 17.89 20.55
N PHE A 395 -3.99 16.64 20.27
CA PHE A 395 -4.74 16.19 19.10
C PHE A 395 -6.00 15.46 19.60
N PRO A 396 -7.16 16.16 19.68
CA PRO A 396 -8.40 15.59 20.20
C PRO A 396 -9.19 14.79 19.16
N SER A 397 -8.86 14.94 17.87
CA SER A 397 -9.58 14.32 16.77
C SER A 397 -8.78 14.40 15.48
N GLY A 398 -9.22 13.63 14.48
CA GLY A 398 -8.70 13.69 13.11
C GLY A 398 -7.33 13.06 12.92
N ARG A 399 -6.72 13.37 11.78
CA ARG A 399 -5.41 12.83 11.37
C ARG A 399 -4.34 13.88 11.53
N HIS A 400 -3.21 13.51 12.11
CA HIS A 400 -2.06 14.42 12.31
C HIS A 400 -0.76 13.66 12.15
N TYR A 401 0.29 14.34 11.73
CA TYR A 401 1.63 13.79 11.83
C TYR A 401 2.64 14.83 12.28
N TRP A 402 3.72 14.33 12.88
CA TRP A 402 4.90 15.12 13.19
C TRP A 402 6.14 14.28 12.98
N GLU A 403 7.23 14.96 12.66
CA GLU A 403 8.50 14.33 12.40
C GLU A 403 9.51 14.70 13.48
N VAL A 404 10.35 13.74 13.84
CA VAL A 404 11.39 13.93 14.83
C VAL A 404 12.71 13.34 14.35
N GLU A 405 13.80 13.93 14.80
CA GLU A 405 15.15 13.38 14.68
C GLU A 405 15.73 13.17 16.07
N GLY A 406 16.23 11.96 16.34
CA GLY A 406 16.96 11.66 17.59
C GLY A 406 18.47 11.61 17.39
N SER A 407 19.24 11.70 18.48
CA SER A 407 20.71 11.66 18.47
C SER A 407 21.32 10.28 18.17
N GLU A 408 22.58 10.26 17.73
CA GLU A 408 23.36 9.03 17.47
C GLU A 408 23.74 8.27 18.74
N SER A 409 24.06 9.00 19.80
CA SER A 409 24.41 8.46 21.11
C SER A 409 23.27 8.65 22.10
N GLY A 410 23.28 7.84 23.16
CA GLY A 410 22.29 7.87 24.23
C GLY A 410 20.99 7.15 23.90
N ASP A 411 20.12 7.11 24.90
CA ASP A 411 18.82 6.45 24.83
C ASP A 411 17.73 7.52 24.70
N TRP A 412 16.83 7.36 23.74
CA TRP A 412 15.72 8.30 23.54
C TRP A 412 14.45 7.57 23.13
N GLY A 413 13.31 8.23 23.30
CA GLY A 413 12.01 7.71 22.94
C GLY A 413 11.07 8.79 22.43
N VAL A 414 10.18 8.41 21.53
CA VAL A 414 9.20 9.28 20.88
C VAL A 414 7.85 8.58 20.87
N GLY A 415 6.76 9.32 20.94
CA GLY A 415 5.43 8.74 20.90
C GLY A 415 4.35 9.72 21.26
N ALA A 416 3.25 9.19 21.80
CA ALA A 416 2.12 9.99 22.24
C ALA A 416 1.60 9.52 23.61
N ALA A 417 0.98 10.43 24.35
CA ALA A 417 0.35 10.13 25.62
C ALA A 417 -0.85 11.01 25.90
N TYR A 418 -1.76 10.50 26.72
CA TYR A 418 -2.80 11.32 27.31
C TYR A 418 -2.22 12.31 28.33
N PRO A 419 -2.86 13.48 28.52
CA PRO A 419 -2.47 14.42 29.56
C PRO A 419 -2.63 13.83 30.97
N SER A 420 -3.49 12.82 31.14
CA SER A 420 -3.71 12.12 32.41
C SER A 420 -2.60 11.12 32.81
N ILE A 421 -1.54 10.99 32.00
CA ILE A 421 -0.37 10.17 32.35
C ILE A 421 0.21 10.61 33.70
N GLU A 422 0.60 9.64 34.52
CA GLU A 422 1.20 9.91 35.83
C GLU A 422 2.50 10.72 35.67
N ARG A 423 2.78 11.61 36.62
CA ARG A 423 3.97 12.48 36.58
C ARG A 423 5.14 11.98 37.43
N GLY A 424 4.90 11.03 38.32
CA GLY A 424 5.93 10.35 39.12
C GLY A 424 5.66 8.86 39.26
N GLY A 425 6.59 8.14 39.85
CA GLY A 425 6.59 6.68 39.92
C GLY A 425 6.95 6.01 38.60
N ARG A 426 7.21 4.70 38.65
CA ARG A 426 7.58 3.89 37.47
C ARG A 426 6.55 3.96 36.33
N GLN A 427 5.28 4.12 36.67
CA GLN A 427 4.18 4.23 35.72
C GLN A 427 4.19 5.53 34.92
N SER A 428 4.89 6.59 35.38
CA SER A 428 5.04 7.84 34.61
C SER A 428 5.94 7.71 33.38
N TRP A 429 6.69 6.62 33.27
CA TRP A 429 7.54 6.36 32.11
C TRP A 429 6.69 6.04 30.88
N ILE A 430 7.01 6.64 29.74
CA ILE A 430 6.35 6.37 28.47
C ILE A 430 6.21 4.85 28.24
N GLY A 431 5.06 4.43 27.72
CA GLY A 431 4.71 3.04 27.44
C GLY A 431 4.63 2.10 28.66
N ASN A 432 4.95 2.55 29.89
CA ASN A 432 4.85 1.76 31.12
C ASN A 432 3.51 1.96 31.84
N ASN A 433 2.49 2.33 31.08
CA ASN A 433 1.12 2.57 31.49
C ASN A 433 0.22 2.38 30.25
N ASN A 434 -1.09 2.35 30.47
CA ASN A 434 -2.09 2.25 29.42
C ASN A 434 -2.49 3.61 28.79
N LYS A 435 -1.82 4.71 29.17
CA LYS A 435 -2.08 6.08 28.74
C LYS A 435 -1.05 6.62 27.75
N SER A 436 -0.07 5.80 27.36
CA SER A 436 1.02 6.22 26.50
C SER A 436 1.54 5.09 25.62
N TRP A 437 2.05 5.50 24.46
CA TRP A 437 2.53 4.64 23.39
C TRP A 437 3.87 5.19 22.92
N GLY A 438 4.93 4.39 23.01
CA GLY A 438 6.29 4.87 22.74
C GLY A 438 7.10 3.94 21.86
N LEU A 439 7.89 4.54 20.98
CA LEU A 439 9.00 3.93 20.27
C LEU A 439 10.32 4.42 20.88
N TYR A 440 11.21 3.49 21.21
CA TYR A 440 12.46 3.75 21.92
C TYR A 440 13.62 3.32 21.09
N ARG A 441 14.67 4.12 21.14
CA ARG A 441 16.01 3.72 20.78
C ARG A 441 16.82 3.48 22.05
N TRP A 442 17.30 2.26 22.20
CA TRP A 442 18.15 1.82 23.30
C TRP A 442 19.54 1.42 22.79
N ARG A 443 20.57 1.55 23.62
CA ARG A 443 21.96 1.07 23.44
C ARG A 443 22.22 0.20 22.20
N TYR A 444 23.19 0.60 21.39
CA TYR A 444 23.57 -0.08 20.13
C TYR A 444 22.45 -0.09 19.07
N ASN A 445 21.71 1.02 18.94
CA ASN A 445 20.67 1.20 17.92
C ASN A 445 19.55 0.15 17.98
N ARG A 446 19.24 -0.37 19.17
CA ARG A 446 18.15 -1.34 19.35
C ARG A 446 16.85 -0.59 19.56
N PHE A 447 15.98 -0.67 18.57
CA PHE A 447 14.67 -0.04 18.68
C PHE A 447 13.60 -1.02 19.17
N ARG A 448 12.71 -0.52 20.02
CA ARG A 448 11.61 -1.28 20.61
C ARG A 448 10.40 -0.38 20.76
N VAL A 449 9.22 -0.97 20.78
CA VAL A 449 8.00 -0.24 21.11
C VAL A 449 7.46 -0.73 22.45
N ARG A 450 6.78 0.15 23.18
CA ARG A 450 6.21 -0.15 24.48
C ARG A 450 4.85 0.51 24.66
N HIS A 451 3.92 -0.25 25.20
CA HIS A 451 2.61 0.19 25.68
C HIS A 451 2.15 -0.75 26.78
N ASP A 452 1.46 -0.24 27.80
CA ASP A 452 0.90 -1.02 28.90
C ASP A 452 1.93 -1.97 29.56
N SER A 453 3.13 -1.45 29.81
CA SER A 453 4.27 -2.19 30.37
C SER A 453 4.81 -3.33 29.51
N LYS A 454 4.23 -3.58 28.33
CA LYS A 454 4.64 -4.66 27.41
C LYS A 454 5.63 -4.13 26.38
N TRP A 455 6.75 -4.82 26.25
CA TRP A 455 7.77 -4.55 25.24
C TRP A 455 7.55 -5.43 24.02
N THR A 456 7.52 -4.82 22.85
CA THR A 456 7.53 -5.53 21.57
C THR A 456 8.84 -5.24 20.85
N TYR A 457 9.54 -6.30 20.47
CA TYR A 457 10.75 -6.20 19.66
C TYR A 457 10.37 -5.90 18.22
N MET A 458 11.04 -4.92 17.62
CA MET A 458 10.85 -4.66 16.20
C MET A 458 11.62 -5.70 15.38
N ALA A 459 10.99 -6.18 14.31
CA ALA A 459 11.57 -7.18 13.42
C ALA A 459 12.83 -6.67 12.69
N ARG A 460 12.98 -5.34 12.57
CA ARG A 460 14.10 -4.70 11.89
C ARG A 460 14.55 -3.45 12.61
N VAL A 461 15.85 -3.19 12.57
CA VAL A 461 16.47 -1.99 13.15
C VAL A 461 16.42 -0.86 12.12
N PRO A 462 15.85 0.31 12.46
CA PRO A 462 15.92 1.52 11.65
C PRO A 462 17.36 1.86 11.24
N SER A 463 17.54 2.14 9.95
CA SER A 463 18.79 2.61 9.35
C SER A 463 19.04 4.11 9.53
N CYS A 464 18.00 4.92 9.78
CA CYS A 464 18.13 6.34 10.12
C CYS A 464 17.45 6.70 11.46
N ARG A 465 17.64 7.94 11.90
CA ARG A 465 17.15 8.48 13.17
C ARG A 465 15.97 9.44 13.01
N ARG A 466 15.49 9.61 11.78
CA ARG A 466 14.34 10.45 11.46
C ARG A 466 13.09 9.57 11.49
N ILE A 467 12.17 9.89 12.37
CA ILE A 467 10.95 9.12 12.61
C ILE A 467 9.75 10.03 12.38
N ARG A 468 8.78 9.58 11.59
CA ARG A 468 7.45 10.19 11.53
C ARG A 468 6.53 9.45 12.47
N ILE A 469 5.80 10.21 13.27
CA ILE A 469 4.69 9.73 14.10
C ILE A 469 3.41 10.20 13.43
N TRP A 470 2.53 9.26 13.11
CA TRP A 470 1.26 9.51 12.45
C TRP A 470 0.12 9.03 13.35
N LEU A 471 -0.86 9.90 13.56
CA LEU A 471 -2.03 9.66 14.37
C LEU A 471 -3.26 9.71 13.46
N ASP A 472 -4.08 8.67 13.50
CA ASP A 472 -5.49 8.71 13.11
C ASP A 472 -6.32 8.44 14.35
N TYR A 473 -6.85 9.53 14.91
CA TYR A 473 -7.53 9.49 16.19
C TYR A 473 -8.82 8.66 16.09
N GLU A 474 -9.60 8.84 15.03
CA GLU A 474 -10.90 8.16 14.90
C GLU A 474 -10.75 6.68 14.51
N ALA A 475 -9.74 6.35 13.72
CA ALA A 475 -9.42 4.95 13.44
C ALA A 475 -8.70 4.25 14.60
N GLY A 476 -8.30 5.00 15.64
CA GLY A 476 -7.58 4.45 16.78
C GLY A 476 -6.18 3.96 16.45
N ARG A 477 -5.47 4.62 15.52
CA ARG A 477 -4.14 4.17 15.02
C ARG A 477 -3.06 5.19 15.35
N LEU A 478 -1.98 4.74 15.98
CA LEU A 478 -0.73 5.49 16.14
C LEU A 478 0.42 4.73 15.49
N SER A 479 0.92 5.26 14.37
CA SER A 479 1.92 4.63 13.52
C SER A 479 3.27 5.35 13.60
N PHE A 480 4.36 4.58 13.47
CA PHE A 480 5.73 5.06 13.42
C PHE A 480 6.37 4.66 12.10
N TYR A 481 7.05 5.60 11.45
CA TYR A 481 7.73 5.39 10.18
C TYR A 481 9.17 5.88 10.25
N GLU A 482 10.08 5.09 9.72
CA GLU A 482 11.46 5.49 9.44
C GLU A 482 11.48 6.31 8.16
N LEU A 483 12.01 7.53 8.25
CA LEU A 483 12.22 8.44 7.11
C LEU A 483 13.58 8.15 6.46
N SER A 484 13.76 6.91 6.01
CA SER A 484 14.84 6.50 5.11
C SER A 484 14.40 6.63 3.66
N GLU A 485 15.30 6.34 2.73
CA GLU A 485 14.94 6.12 1.33
C GLU A 485 15.13 4.63 1.01
N PRO A 486 14.06 3.84 0.84
CA PRO A 486 12.63 4.20 0.96
C PRO A 486 12.14 4.49 2.38
N ILE A 487 11.03 5.25 2.56
CA ILE A 487 10.33 5.40 3.85
C ILE A 487 9.80 4.02 4.26
N ARG A 488 9.90 3.66 5.54
CA ARG A 488 9.51 2.32 6.02
C ARG A 488 8.60 2.42 7.23
N HIS A 489 7.52 1.67 7.23
CA HIS A 489 6.72 1.43 8.43
C HIS A 489 7.54 0.68 9.49
N LEU A 490 7.45 1.13 10.74
CA LEU A 490 8.11 0.49 11.88
C LEU A 490 7.11 -0.25 12.76
N HIS A 491 6.03 0.42 13.16
CA HIS A 491 5.02 -0.15 14.05
C HIS A 491 3.72 0.66 14.03
N THR A 492 2.60 0.01 14.31
CA THR A 492 1.30 0.66 14.57
C THR A 492 0.72 0.10 15.86
N PHE A 493 0.35 0.99 16.77
CA PHE A 493 -0.55 0.66 17.87
C PHE A 493 -1.99 0.88 17.42
N THR A 494 -2.86 -0.06 17.81
CA THR A 494 -4.30 0.06 17.67
C THR A 494 -4.92 0.20 19.06
N ALA A 495 -5.67 1.27 19.29
CA ALA A 495 -6.33 1.55 20.56
C ALA A 495 -7.53 2.47 20.34
N SER A 496 -8.58 2.34 21.16
CA SER A 496 -9.65 3.33 21.20
C SER A 496 -9.20 4.53 22.05
N PHE A 497 -8.95 5.67 21.41
CA PHE A 497 -8.49 6.85 22.13
C PHE A 497 -9.62 7.53 22.90
N THR A 498 -9.39 7.83 24.18
CA THR A 498 -10.40 8.36 25.12
C THR A 498 -10.09 9.78 25.59
N GLU A 499 -8.87 10.25 25.36
CA GLU A 499 -8.44 11.62 25.68
C GLU A 499 -7.59 12.18 24.52
N PRO A 500 -7.50 13.51 24.38
CA PRO A 500 -6.61 14.13 23.40
C PRO A 500 -5.16 13.69 23.60
N LEU A 501 -4.47 13.36 22.51
CA LEU A 501 -3.08 12.91 22.58
C LEU A 501 -2.11 14.08 22.47
N HIS A 502 -1.10 14.10 23.33
CA HIS A 502 0.07 14.96 23.19
C HIS A 502 1.24 14.15 22.63
N ALA A 503 2.09 14.79 21.82
CA ALA A 503 3.39 14.22 21.49
C ALA A 503 4.24 14.12 22.76
N LEU A 504 4.99 13.03 22.92
CA LEU A 504 5.79 12.74 24.10
C LEU A 504 7.22 12.38 23.68
N LEU A 505 8.19 13.07 24.27
CA LEU A 505 9.62 12.81 24.07
C LEU A 505 10.26 12.32 25.37
N TYR A 506 11.21 11.39 25.25
CA TYR A 506 12.07 10.88 26.33
C TYR A 506 13.53 10.99 25.90
N VAL A 507 14.40 11.45 26.80
CA VAL A 507 15.85 11.61 26.52
C VAL A 507 16.72 11.22 27.72
N TYR A 508 17.71 10.37 27.51
CA TYR A 508 18.70 10.00 28.53
C TYR A 508 20.10 9.88 27.91
N GLY A 509 20.97 10.86 28.21
CA GLY A 509 22.25 11.01 27.51
C GLY A 509 22.11 11.26 26.00
N ALA A 510 20.94 11.75 25.57
CA ALA A 510 20.52 11.91 24.18
C ALA A 510 19.83 13.25 23.96
N TRP A 511 19.52 13.56 22.70
CA TRP A 511 18.61 14.63 22.31
C TRP A 511 17.60 14.13 21.27
N VAL A 512 16.43 14.78 21.24
CA VAL A 512 15.40 14.60 20.20
C VAL A 512 14.91 15.98 19.77
N ARG A 513 14.75 16.19 18.45
CA ARG A 513 14.26 17.44 17.85
C ARG A 513 13.03 17.15 16.98
N ILE A 514 11.99 17.95 17.15
CA ILE A 514 10.85 18.03 16.23
C ILE A 514 11.32 18.79 14.99
N ILE A 515 11.13 18.22 13.81
CA ILE A 515 11.60 18.77 12.53
C ILE A 515 10.47 19.26 11.62
N SER A 516 9.22 18.89 11.91
CA SER A 516 8.00 19.47 11.30
C SER A 516 7.78 20.91 11.73
#